data_AF-R3IE87-F1
#
_entry.id   AF-R3IE87-F1
#
_cell.length_a   1.000
_cell.length_b   1.000
_cell.length_c   1.000
_cell.angle_alpha   90.00
_cell.angle_beta   90.00
_cell.angle_gamma   90.00
#
_symmetry.space_group_name_H-M   'P 1'
#
loop_
_entity.id
_entity.type
_entity.pdbx_description
1 polymer ?
#
loop_
_entity_poly.entity_id
_entity_poly.type
_entity_poly.pdbx_seq_one_letter_code
_entity_poly.pdbx_strand_id
1 'polypeptide(L)'
;MKSIYYLSADDLFQMNTFLIQTYSPAEQIGIKDRNALEMASNQPAQFVFDVDLYPTIEEKAAILMINIATKHCFYNAIKRL
;
A
#
# COMPACT_ATOMS: atom_id res chain seq x y z
N MET A 1 21.03 1.82 13.65
CA MET A 1 19.60 1.56 13.37
C MET A 1 19.37 1.82 11.88
N LYS A 2 18.82 0.87 11.13
CA LYS A 2 18.38 1.17 9.76
C LYS A 2 17.13 2.05 9.85
N SER A 3 17.10 3.14 9.11
CA SER A 3 15.89 3.96 8.96
C SER A 3 14.86 3.16 8.14
N ILE A 4 13.60 3.18 8.55
CA ILE A 4 12.49 2.54 7.83
C ILE A 4 12.01 3.53 6.77
N TYR A 5 11.94 3.08 5.52
CA TYR A 5 11.34 3.83 4.42
C TYR A 5 9.89 3.36 4.24
N TYR A 6 8.94 4.24 4.50
CA TYR A 6 7.51 3.97 4.33
C TYR A 6 7.07 4.32 2.91
N LEU A 7 6.26 3.47 2.29
CA LEU A 7 5.67 3.72 0.98
C LEU A 7 4.48 4.67 1.12
N SER A 8 4.49 5.76 0.36
CA SER A 8 3.36 6.67 0.24
C SER A 8 2.29 6.11 -0.71
N ALA A 9 1.10 6.72 -0.69
CA ALA A 9 0.05 6.42 -1.66
C ALA A 9 0.53 6.63 -3.12
N ASP A 10 1.40 7.61 -3.35
CA ASP A 10 1.94 7.89 -4.69
C ASP A 10 2.96 6.84 -5.12
N ASP A 11 3.80 6.34 -4.19
CA ASP A 11 4.72 5.22 -4.47
C ASP A 11 3.93 3.98 -4.88
N LEU A 12 2.86 3.66 -4.14
CA LEU A 12 1.98 2.53 -4.44
C LEU A 12 1.28 2.70 -5.79
N PHE A 13 0.85 3.92 -6.14
CA PHE A 13 0.24 4.20 -7.44
C PHE A 13 1.25 4.05 -8.58
N GLN A 14 2.49 4.50 -8.41
CA GLN A 14 3.55 4.32 -9.41
C GLN A 14 3.90 2.85 -9.60
N MET A 15 4.01 2.07 -8.50
CA MET A 15 4.21 0.63 -8.55
C MET A 15 3.05 -0.08 -9.26
N ASN A 16 1.79 0.24 -8.92
CA ASN A 16 0.61 -0.33 -9.57
C ASN A 16 0.59 -0.03 -11.08
N THR A 17 0.91 1.21 -11.45
CA THR A 17 1.02 1.66 -12.84
C THR A 17 2.08 0.87 -13.59
N PHE A 18 3.27 0.73 -13.00
CA PHE A 18 4.36 -0.07 -13.58
C PHE A 18 3.95 -1.54 -13.79
N LEU A 19 3.26 -2.15 -12.83
CA LEU A 19 2.79 -3.53 -12.92
C LEU A 19 1.75 -3.71 -14.04
N ILE A 20 0.79 -2.80 -14.18
CA ILE A 20 -0.21 -2.86 -15.26
C ILE A 20 0.46 -2.68 -16.61
N GLN A 21 1.33 -1.67 -16.76
CA GLN A 21 2.04 -1.43 -18.01
C GLN A 21 2.92 -2.61 -18.43
N THR A 22 3.52 -3.31 -17.46
CA THR A 22 4.43 -4.43 -17.72
C THR A 22 3.68 -5.72 -18.05
N TYR A 23 2.61 -6.05 -17.31
CA TYR A 23 2.01 -7.38 -17.35
C TYR A 23 0.60 -7.42 -17.94
N SER A 24 -0.10 -6.28 -18.01
CA SER A 24 -1.51 -6.22 -18.42
C SER A 24 -1.90 -4.85 -18.98
N PRO A 25 -1.22 -4.31 -20.01
CA PRO A 25 -1.38 -2.92 -20.45
C PRO A 25 -2.77 -2.53 -20.95
N ALA A 26 -3.65 -3.51 -21.17
CA ALA A 26 -5.06 -3.30 -21.52
C ALA A 26 -5.97 -3.06 -20.29
N GLU A 27 -5.51 -3.37 -19.06
CA GLU A 27 -6.26 -3.09 -17.84
C GLU A 27 -6.28 -1.60 -17.51
N GLN A 28 -7.37 -1.13 -16.92
CA GLN A 28 -7.49 0.26 -16.48
C GLN A 28 -6.50 0.55 -15.34
N ILE A 29 -5.66 1.57 -15.56
CA ILE A 29 -4.85 2.22 -14.53
C ILE A 29 -5.73 3.24 -13.80
N GLY A 30 -5.71 3.23 -12.47
CA GLY A 30 -6.37 4.25 -11.69
C GLY A 30 -6.62 3.85 -10.23
N ILE A 31 -6.69 4.88 -9.39
CA ILE A 31 -7.10 4.76 -7.99
C ILE A 31 -8.63 4.78 -7.96
N LYS A 32 -9.23 3.76 -7.34
CA LYS A 32 -10.67 3.64 -7.11
C LYS A 32 -11.09 4.39 -5.84
N ASP A 33 -10.27 4.33 -4.80
CA ASP A 33 -10.49 5.03 -3.53
C ASP A 33 -9.15 5.54 -2.98
N ARG A 34 -8.92 6.85 -3.11
CA ARG A 34 -7.68 7.50 -2.65
C ARG A 34 -7.60 7.54 -1.12
N ASN A 35 -8.71 7.74 -0.43
CA ASN A 35 -8.72 7.79 1.03
C ASN A 35 -8.33 6.42 1.60
N ALA A 36 -8.85 5.34 1.01
CA ALA A 36 -8.47 3.99 1.38
C ALA A 36 -6.97 3.71 1.14
N LEU A 37 -6.41 4.24 0.05
CA LEU A 37 -4.98 4.09 -0.27
C LEU A 37 -4.09 4.84 0.74
N GLU A 38 -4.44 6.09 1.07
CA GLU A 38 -3.71 6.88 2.07
C GLU A 38 -3.80 6.27 3.46
N MET A 39 -4.98 5.76 3.85
CA MET A 39 -5.11 4.99 5.09
C MET A 39 -4.19 3.76 5.09
N ALA A 40 -4.14 3.02 3.98
CA ALA A 40 -3.30 1.84 3.85
C ALA A 40 -1.81 2.18 3.98
N SER A 41 -1.34 3.25 3.33
CA SER A 41 0.07 3.69 3.37
C SER A 41 0.48 4.22 4.73
N ASN A 42 -0.44 4.84 5.48
CA ASN A 42 -0.13 5.46 6.77
C ASN A 42 -0.19 4.45 7.94
N GLN A 43 -0.98 3.38 7.82
CA GLN A 43 -1.19 2.42 8.91
C GLN A 43 0.09 1.73 9.44
N PRO A 44 1.11 1.37 8.62
CA PRO A 44 2.36 0.81 9.12
C PRO A 44 3.13 1.70 10.12
N ALA A 45 2.89 3.01 10.10
CA ALA A 45 3.51 3.98 11.01
C ALA A 45 2.58 4.37 12.17
N GLN A 46 1.50 3.62 12.42
CA GLN A 46 0.49 3.97 13.42
C GLN A 46 0.96 3.67 14.85
N PHE A 47 0.68 4.62 15.75
CA PHE A 47 0.86 4.48 17.19
C PHE A 47 -0.49 4.54 17.91
N VAL A 48 -0.63 3.76 18.98
CA VAL A 48 -1.82 3.74 19.84
C VAL A 48 -1.34 3.76 21.30
N PHE A 49 -1.78 4.75 22.08
CA PHE A 49 -1.31 4.99 23.45
C PHE A 49 0.23 5.04 23.56
N ASP A 50 0.86 5.76 22.63
CA ASP A 50 2.32 5.91 22.50
C ASP A 50 3.10 4.60 22.25
N VAL A 51 2.40 3.53 21.89
CA VAL A 51 2.99 2.24 21.49
C VAL A 51 2.86 2.07 19.99
N ASP A 52 3.97 1.69 19.33
CA ASP A 52 3.96 1.32 17.90
C ASP A 52 3.05 0.10 17.72
N LEU A 53 2.02 0.23 16.90
CA LEU A 53 1.05 -0.83 16.67
C LEU A 53 1.65 -2.01 15.89
N TYR A 54 2.72 -1.77 15.14
CA TYR A 54 3.41 -2.76 14.32
C TYR A 54 4.93 -2.68 14.60
N PRO A 55 5.41 -3.27 15.72
CA PRO A 55 6.79 -3.07 16.18
C PRO A 55 7.87 -3.60 15.22
N THR A 56 7.56 -4.61 14.41
CA THR A 56 8.52 -5.25 13.49
C THR A 56 8.32 -4.82 12.03
N ILE A 57 9.35 -4.95 11.20
CA ILE A 57 9.25 -4.63 9.77
C ILE A 57 8.28 -5.59 9.06
N GLU A 58 8.22 -6.84 9.51
CA GLU A 58 7.32 -7.87 9.01
C GLU A 58 5.87 -7.51 9.28
N GLU A 59 5.54 -7.03 10.49
CA GLU A 59 4.19 -6.57 10.83
C GLU A 59 3.79 -5.32 10.04
N LYS A 60 4.71 -4.36 9.88
CA LYS A 60 4.52 -3.15 9.07
C LYS A 60 4.23 -3.49 7.61
N ALA A 61 4.96 -4.45 7.05
CA ALA A 61 4.73 -4.94 5.68
C ALA A 61 3.41 -5.72 5.57
N ALA A 62 3.11 -6.58 6.54
CA ALA A 62 1.91 -7.41 6.56
C ALA A 62 0.64 -6.55 6.58
N ILE A 63 0.58 -5.51 7.43
CA ILE A 63 -0.60 -4.66 7.49
C ILE A 63 -0.80 -3.85 6.21
N LEU A 64 0.28 -3.36 5.59
CA LEU A 64 0.20 -2.68 4.30
C LEU A 64 -0.40 -3.61 3.23
N MET A 65 0.11 -4.84 3.14
CA MET A 65 -0.38 -5.84 2.19
C MET A 65 -1.85 -6.21 2.45
N ILE A 66 -2.24 -6.44 3.71
CA ILE A 66 -3.63 -6.75 4.09
C ILE A 66 -4.56 -5.61 3.65
N ASN A 67 -4.17 -4.37 3.90
CA ASN A 67 -4.99 -3.22 3.52
C ASN A 67 -5.13 -3.06 2.01
N ILE A 68 -4.04 -3.18 1.25
CA ILE A 68 -4.08 -3.12 -0.21
C ILE A 68 -5.01 -4.21 -0.75
N ALA A 69 -4.87 -5.44 -0.26
CA ALA A 69 -5.65 -6.59 -0.71
C ALA A 69 -7.15 -6.49 -0.40
N THR A 70 -7.52 -5.88 0.72
CA THR A 70 -8.90 -5.89 1.24
C THR A 70 -9.68 -4.61 1.00
N LYS A 71 -9.01 -3.44 0.92
CA LYS A 71 -9.69 -2.15 0.76
C LYS A 71 -10.01 -1.80 -0.69
N HIS A 72 -9.50 -2.57 -1.66
CA HIS A 72 -9.77 -2.38 -3.10
C HIS A 72 -9.46 -0.97 -3.60
N CYS A 73 -8.30 -0.43 -3.21
CA CYS A 73 -7.91 0.95 -3.49
C CYS A 73 -7.70 1.25 -4.99
N PHE A 74 -7.45 0.24 -5.82
CA PHE A 74 -7.22 0.36 -7.26
C PHE A 74 -8.31 -0.36 -8.07
N TYR A 75 -8.47 0.00 -9.34
CA TYR A 75 -9.38 -0.72 -10.24
C TYR A 75 -8.86 -2.13 -10.57
N ASN A 76 -7.55 -2.28 -10.80
CA ASN A 76 -6.91 -3.53 -11.22
C ASN A 76 -5.56 -3.73 -10.52
N ALA A 77 -4.94 -4.89 -10.77
CA ALA A 77 -3.60 -5.27 -10.29
C ALA A 77 -3.37 -5.26 -8.77
N ILE A 78 -4.42 -5.20 -7.94
CA ILE A 78 -4.33 -5.19 -6.46
C ILE A 78 -3.50 -6.37 -5.91
N LYS A 79 -3.69 -7.57 -6.45
CA LYS A 79 -2.98 -8.78 -5.96
C LYS A 79 -1.55 -8.90 -6.48
N ARG A 80 -1.19 -8.12 -7.51
CA ARG A 80 0.16 -8.09 -8.09
C ARG A 80 1.02 -7.02 -7.40
N LEU A 81 0.38 -5.97 -6.90
CA LEU A 81 0.97 -4.95 -6.05
C LEU A 81 1.28 -5.52 -4.67
#